data_AF-A0A2V5MGX4-F1
#
_entry.id   AF-A0A2V5MGX4-F1
#
_cell.length_a   1.000
_cell.length_b   1.000
_cell.length_c   1.000
_cell.angle_alpha   90.00
_cell.angle_beta   90.00
_cell.angle_gamma   90.00
#
_symmetry.space_group_name_H-M   'P 1'
#
loop_
_entity.id
_entity.type
_entity.pdbx_description
1 polymer ?
#
loop_
_entity_poly.entity_id
_entity_poly.type
_entity_poly.pdbx_seq_one_letter_code
_entity_poly.pdbx_strand_id
1 'polypeptide(L)'
;VKMYFALNAGVHDAACACWAAKRDYDGWRPISIVRYLGGLGQSTNPGVPSYNTNGLPLITNQIELVTSSSVASGRHAGLTPGKIAVLGWPGPPANSATQHSGVKWIHADTWIPYQRTNFVTPAFPGYFSGHSTFS
;
A
#
# COMPACT_ATOMS: atom_id res chain seq x y z
N VAL A 1 -15.57 38.64 8.00
CA VAL A 1 -14.51 38.88 6.99
C VAL A 1 -13.13 38.38 7.44
N LYS A 2 -12.59 38.78 8.60
CA LYS A 2 -11.20 38.45 9.00
C LYS A 2 -10.87 36.94 9.14
N MET A 3 -11.74 36.16 9.79
CA MET A 3 -11.50 34.72 10.01
C MET A 3 -11.47 33.90 8.72
N TYR A 4 -12.49 34.03 7.87
CA TYR A 4 -12.53 33.29 6.60
C TYR A 4 -11.39 33.67 5.66
N PHE A 5 -10.97 34.93 5.67
CA PHE A 5 -9.80 35.36 4.90
C PHE A 5 -8.52 34.68 5.40
N ALA A 6 -8.25 34.74 6.71
CA ALA A 6 -7.06 34.12 7.29
C ALA A 6 -7.03 32.60 7.08
N LEU A 7 -8.16 31.92 7.24
CA LEU A 7 -8.27 30.48 7.00
C LEU A 7 -7.99 30.15 5.53
N ASN A 8 -8.65 30.84 4.59
CA ASN A 8 -8.48 30.58 3.17
C ASN A 8 -7.06 30.88 2.68
N ALA A 9 -6.43 31.95 3.18
CA ALA A 9 -5.04 32.27 2.88
C ALA A 9 -4.10 31.17 3.41
N GLY A 10 -4.30 30.73 4.66
CA GLY A 10 -3.50 29.66 5.27
C GLY A 10 -3.57 28.34 4.51
N VAL A 11 -4.78 27.89 4.13
CA VAL A 11 -4.91 26.65 3.35
C VAL A 11 -4.34 26.80 1.93
N HIS A 12 -4.41 27.99 1.33
CA HIS A 12 -3.81 28.22 0.01
C HIS A 12 -2.29 28.09 0.05
N ASP A 13 -1.63 28.76 1.00
CA ASP A 13 -0.18 28.69 1.15
C ASP A 13 0.28 27.27 1.51
N ALA A 14 -0.47 26.57 2.35
CA ALA A 14 -0.21 25.17 2.68
C ALA A 14 -0.27 24.25 1.43
N ALA A 15 -1.23 24.49 0.52
CA ALA A 15 -1.32 23.77 -0.74
C ALA A 15 -0.10 24.05 -1.64
N CYS A 16 0.33 25.30 -1.73
CA CYS A 16 1.51 25.70 -2.51
C CYS A 16 2.77 25.02 -1.99
N ALA A 17 3.01 25.04 -0.67
CA ALA A 17 4.14 24.36 -0.05
C ALA A 17 4.11 22.83 -0.28
N CYS A 18 2.92 22.21 -0.12
CA CYS A 18 2.74 20.79 -0.39
C CYS A 18 3.07 20.44 -1.84
N TRP A 19 2.61 21.22 -2.81
CA TRP A 19 2.86 20.98 -4.23
C TRP A 19 4.31 21.20 -4.63
N ALA A 20 4.98 22.20 -4.04
CA ALA A 20 6.42 22.38 -4.22
C ALA A 20 7.19 21.16 -3.73
N ALA A 21 6.91 20.68 -2.51
CA ALA A 21 7.54 19.47 -1.98
C ALA A 21 7.23 18.21 -2.81
N LYS A 22 5.99 18.05 -3.29
CA LYS A 22 5.62 16.94 -4.17
C LYS A 22 6.47 16.90 -5.43
N ARG A 23 6.68 18.05 -6.05
CA ARG A 23 7.50 18.18 -7.27
C ARG A 23 8.97 17.91 -6.98
N ASP A 24 9.48 18.40 -5.85
CA ASP A 24 10.88 18.30 -5.49
C ASP A 24 11.29 16.86 -5.13
N TYR A 25 10.51 16.20 -4.25
CA TYR A 25 10.84 14.86 -3.76
C TYR A 25 10.38 13.72 -4.67
N ASP A 26 9.43 13.99 -5.58
CA ASP A 26 8.83 13.01 -6.51
C ASP A 26 8.52 11.63 -5.85
N GLY A 27 8.02 11.69 -4.62
CA GLY A 27 7.82 10.51 -3.79
C GLY A 27 6.83 9.51 -4.40
N TRP A 28 7.16 8.23 -4.29
CA TRP A 28 6.34 7.10 -4.70
C TRP A 28 5.04 6.97 -3.88
N ARG A 29 4.06 6.25 -4.44
CA ARG A 29 2.82 5.87 -3.74
C ARG A 29 2.95 4.48 -3.10
N PRO A 30 2.29 4.22 -1.96
CA PRO A 30 2.35 2.92 -1.29
C PRO A 30 1.99 1.73 -2.20
N ILE A 31 0.96 1.88 -3.06
CA ILE A 31 0.58 0.81 -4.01
C ILE A 31 1.72 0.42 -4.95
N SER A 32 2.47 1.41 -5.45
CA SER A 32 3.59 1.17 -6.37
C SER A 32 4.71 0.42 -5.67
N ILE A 33 5.05 0.83 -4.45
CA ILE A 33 6.13 0.23 -3.67
C ILE A 33 5.83 -1.19 -3.23
N VAL A 34 4.66 -1.42 -2.64
CA VAL A 34 4.28 -2.74 -2.15
C VAL A 34 4.26 -3.74 -3.30
N ARG A 35 3.67 -3.35 -4.44
CA ARG A 35 3.60 -4.24 -5.61
C ARG A 35 4.96 -4.46 -6.26
N TYR A 36 5.75 -3.40 -6.43
CA TYR A 36 7.05 -3.50 -7.09
C TYR A 36 8.04 -4.31 -6.25
N LEU A 37 8.29 -3.91 -5.00
CA LEU A 37 9.23 -4.62 -4.13
C LEU A 37 8.72 -6.03 -3.79
N GLY A 38 7.41 -6.20 -3.60
CA GLY A 38 6.81 -7.51 -3.34
C GLY A 38 6.85 -8.46 -4.53
N GLY A 39 6.82 -7.92 -5.76
CA GLY A 39 7.04 -8.66 -6.99
C GLY A 39 8.50 -9.09 -7.19
N LEU A 40 9.46 -8.35 -6.63
CA LEU A 40 10.89 -8.73 -6.65
C LEU A 40 11.22 -9.89 -5.70
N GLY A 41 10.48 -10.02 -4.60
CA GLY A 41 10.70 -11.06 -3.59
C GLY A 41 10.91 -10.51 -2.19
N GLN A 42 11.68 -11.22 -1.37
CA GLN A 42 11.99 -10.85 0.01
C GLN A 42 13.45 -10.42 0.21
N SER A 43 13.71 -9.50 1.13
CA SER A 43 15.04 -8.96 1.39
C SER A 43 15.65 -9.36 2.75
N THR A 44 14.97 -10.20 3.53
CA THR A 44 15.38 -10.52 4.91
C THR A 44 16.41 -11.63 5.01
N ASN A 45 16.27 -12.71 4.24
CA ASN A 45 17.14 -13.89 4.38
C ASN A 45 17.64 -14.39 3.01
N PRO A 46 18.94 -14.25 2.70
CA PRO A 46 19.53 -14.74 1.45
C PRO A 46 19.45 -16.26 1.25
N GLY A 47 19.33 -17.03 2.35
CA GLY A 47 19.31 -18.49 2.32
C GLY A 47 17.94 -19.11 2.04
N VAL A 48 16.88 -18.31 1.91
CA VAL A 48 15.53 -18.80 1.55
C VAL A 48 15.13 -18.34 0.16
N PRO A 49 14.17 -19.03 -0.50
CA PRO A 49 13.76 -18.68 -1.86
C PRO A 49 13.30 -17.23 -2.02
N SER A 50 13.31 -16.78 -3.27
CA SER A 50 12.84 -15.44 -3.68
C SER A 50 13.58 -14.30 -3.00
N TYR A 51 14.85 -14.47 -2.68
CA TYR A 51 15.67 -13.40 -2.15
C TYR A 51 15.99 -12.33 -3.20
N ASN A 52 15.80 -11.07 -2.84
CA ASN A 52 16.23 -9.90 -3.60
C ASN A 52 16.61 -8.78 -2.63
N THR A 53 17.76 -8.12 -2.82
CA THR A 53 18.20 -7.01 -1.98
C THR A 53 17.19 -5.85 -1.95
N ASN A 54 16.43 -5.68 -3.02
CA ASN A 54 15.36 -4.67 -3.15
C ASN A 54 13.95 -5.28 -2.94
N GLY A 55 13.83 -6.46 -2.33
CA GLY A 55 12.55 -7.09 -1.99
C GLY A 55 11.91 -6.49 -0.73
N LEU A 56 10.70 -6.96 -0.41
CA LEU A 56 10.06 -6.62 0.87
C LEU A 56 10.71 -7.36 2.05
N PRO A 57 10.87 -6.72 3.21
CA PRO A 57 11.30 -7.45 4.40
C PRO A 57 10.18 -8.41 4.85
N LEU A 58 10.57 -9.61 5.28
CA LEU A 58 9.68 -10.55 5.94
C LEU A 58 9.40 -10.06 7.36
N ILE A 59 8.11 -9.94 7.69
CA ILE A 59 7.62 -9.57 9.01
C ILE A 59 6.59 -10.62 9.40
N THR A 60 6.89 -11.36 10.46
CA THR A 60 5.99 -12.42 10.96
C THR A 60 4.57 -11.88 11.18
N ASN A 61 3.58 -12.60 10.66
CA ASN A 61 2.15 -12.25 10.67
C ASN A 61 1.77 -10.99 9.87
N GLN A 62 2.63 -10.50 8.97
CA GLN A 62 2.31 -9.35 8.12
C GLN A 62 2.82 -9.48 6.69
N ILE A 63 4.08 -9.89 6.50
CA ILE A 63 4.73 -10.06 5.19
C ILE A 63 5.49 -11.38 5.23
N GLU A 64 5.04 -12.35 4.45
CA GLU A 64 5.56 -13.72 4.53
C GLU A 64 5.86 -14.30 3.15
N LEU A 65 6.86 -15.18 3.09
CA LEU A 65 7.12 -15.99 1.90
C LEU A 65 6.08 -17.11 1.85
N VAL A 66 5.40 -17.25 0.71
CA VAL A 66 4.49 -18.38 0.49
C VAL A 66 5.32 -19.63 0.23
N THR A 67 5.20 -20.62 1.09
CA THR A 67 5.80 -21.95 0.92
C THR A 67 4.72 -23.00 0.64
N SER A 68 5.07 -24.12 0.02
CA SER A 68 4.13 -25.23 -0.19
C SER A 68 3.52 -25.74 1.12
N SER A 69 4.29 -25.74 2.22
CA SER A 69 3.78 -26.10 3.55
C SER A 69 2.78 -25.09 4.09
N SER A 70 3.03 -23.78 3.89
CA SER A 70 2.11 -22.73 4.33
C SER A 70 0.78 -22.75 3.58
N VAL A 71 0.80 -23.11 2.29
CA VAL A 71 -0.41 -23.32 1.49
C VAL A 71 -1.17 -24.56 1.98
N ALA A 72 -0.47 -25.69 2.17
CA ALA A 72 -1.07 -26.93 2.64
C ALA A 72 -1.68 -26.83 4.05
N SER A 73 -1.09 -26.01 4.93
CA SER A 73 -1.61 -25.73 6.27
C SER A 73 -2.87 -24.83 6.29
N GLY A 74 -3.25 -24.26 5.15
CA GLY A 74 -4.33 -23.29 5.04
C GLY A 74 -3.93 -21.84 5.35
N ARG A 75 -2.73 -21.59 5.90
CA ARG A 75 -2.24 -20.23 6.21
C ARG A 75 -2.23 -19.34 4.98
N HIS A 76 -1.66 -19.82 3.87
CA HIS A 76 -1.60 -19.10 2.59
C HIS A 76 -2.47 -19.77 1.52
N ALA A 77 -3.65 -20.27 1.91
CA ALA A 77 -4.55 -20.98 0.99
C ALA A 77 -4.85 -20.15 -0.27
N GLY A 78 -4.64 -20.76 -1.45
CA GLY A 78 -4.89 -20.13 -2.75
C GLY A 78 -3.78 -19.21 -3.26
N LEU A 79 -2.69 -19.00 -2.50
CA LEU A 79 -1.52 -18.24 -2.95
C LEU A 79 -0.47 -19.15 -3.60
N THR A 80 0.25 -18.62 -4.59
CA THR A 80 1.35 -19.30 -5.27
C THR A 80 2.63 -19.39 -4.41
N PRO A 81 3.19 -20.59 -4.18
CA PRO A 81 4.50 -20.75 -3.55
C PRO A 81 5.62 -19.97 -4.26
N GLY A 82 6.55 -19.42 -3.49
CA GLY A 82 7.64 -18.57 -3.97
C GLY A 82 7.28 -17.08 -4.09
N LYS A 83 6.00 -16.70 -4.03
CA LYS A 83 5.60 -15.29 -3.98
C LYS A 83 5.59 -14.75 -2.56
N ILE A 84 5.59 -13.42 -2.43
CA ILE A 84 5.38 -12.74 -1.15
C ILE A 84 3.88 -12.53 -0.92
N ALA A 85 3.44 -12.90 0.28
CA ALA A 85 2.11 -12.63 0.80
C ALA A 85 2.17 -11.44 1.76
N VAL A 86 1.16 -10.57 1.67
CA VAL A 86 0.91 -9.50 2.64
C VAL A 86 -0.45 -9.72 3.27
N LEU A 87 -0.54 -9.51 4.57
CA LEU A 87 -1.80 -9.60 5.31
C LEU A 87 -2.53 -8.25 5.22
N GLY A 88 -3.72 -8.23 4.62
CA GLY A 88 -4.45 -6.97 4.43
C GLY A 88 -5.87 -7.15 3.92
N TRP A 89 -6.48 -6.03 3.54
CA TRP A 89 -7.81 -6.01 2.95
C TRP A 89 -7.73 -6.45 1.47
N PRO A 90 -8.47 -7.49 1.03
CA PRO A 90 -8.33 -8.07 -0.30
C PRO A 90 -9.08 -7.31 -1.41
N GLY A 91 -9.64 -6.15 -1.10
CA GLY A 91 -10.58 -5.44 -1.97
C GLY A 91 -12.03 -5.53 -1.48
N PRO A 92 -12.95 -4.77 -2.12
CA PRO A 92 -14.33 -4.70 -1.67
C PRO A 92 -15.06 -6.02 -1.92
N PRO A 93 -16.03 -6.38 -1.07
CA PRO A 93 -16.88 -7.52 -1.32
C PRO A 93 -17.84 -7.22 -2.48
N ALA A 94 -18.49 -8.25 -3.01
CA ALA A 94 -19.45 -8.11 -4.10
C ALA A 94 -20.59 -7.14 -3.74
N ASN A 95 -21.10 -7.19 -2.51
CA ASN A 95 -22.09 -6.25 -1.99
C ASN A 95 -21.62 -5.58 -0.69
N SER A 96 -21.12 -4.34 -0.80
CA SER A 96 -20.62 -3.58 0.35
C SER A 96 -21.71 -3.11 1.33
N ALA A 97 -23.00 -3.23 1.00
CA ALA A 97 -24.08 -2.88 1.91
C ALA A 97 -24.35 -3.96 2.97
N THR A 98 -24.03 -5.23 2.67
CA THR A 98 -24.37 -6.37 3.53
C THR A 98 -23.19 -7.30 3.82
N GLN A 99 -22.04 -7.08 3.18
CA GLN A 99 -20.87 -7.94 3.30
C GLN A 99 -19.63 -7.13 3.68
N HIS A 100 -18.63 -7.82 4.23
CA HIS A 100 -17.29 -7.30 4.48
C HIS A 100 -16.24 -8.35 4.08
N SER A 101 -15.11 -7.89 3.55
CA SER A 101 -14.05 -8.80 3.07
C SER A 101 -13.10 -9.30 4.16
N GLY A 102 -13.09 -8.61 5.31
CA GLY A 102 -12.16 -8.89 6.41
C GLY A 102 -10.69 -8.68 6.01
N VAL A 103 -9.82 -9.41 6.69
CA VAL A 103 -8.37 -9.41 6.47
C VAL A 103 -7.96 -10.78 5.95
N LYS A 104 -7.17 -10.82 4.87
CA LYS A 104 -6.72 -12.05 4.22
C LYS A 104 -5.27 -11.91 3.77
N TRP A 105 -4.61 -13.04 3.55
CA TRP A 105 -3.35 -13.07 2.84
C TRP A 105 -3.58 -12.83 1.35
N ILE A 106 -2.82 -11.90 0.79
CA ILE A 106 -2.92 -11.45 -0.60
C ILE A 106 -1.52 -11.46 -1.19
N HIS A 107 -1.37 -11.73 -2.48
CA HIS A 107 -0.07 -11.52 -3.11
C HIS A 107 0.32 -10.04 -3.09
N ALA A 108 1.56 -9.76 -2.67
CA ALA A 108 2.07 -8.39 -2.57
C ALA A 108 1.98 -7.64 -3.90
N ASP A 109 2.23 -8.33 -5.02
CA ASP A 109 2.18 -7.81 -6.39
C ASP A 109 0.75 -7.44 -6.88
N THR A 110 -0.30 -7.89 -6.19
CA THR A 110 -1.71 -7.57 -6.50
C THR A 110 -2.40 -6.75 -5.42
N TRP A 111 -1.73 -6.49 -4.29
CA TRP A 111 -2.28 -5.72 -3.16
C TRP A 111 -2.76 -4.32 -3.59
N ILE A 112 -3.85 -3.85 -2.99
CA ILE A 112 -4.37 -2.48 -3.21
C ILE A 112 -4.63 -1.79 -1.86
N PRO A 113 -4.51 -0.45 -1.80
CA PRO A 113 -4.98 0.31 -0.65
C PRO A 113 -6.51 0.22 -0.54
N TYR A 114 -7.03 0.55 0.63
CA TYR A 114 -8.47 0.63 0.83
C TYR A 114 -9.08 1.75 -0.02
N GLN A 115 -9.77 1.38 -1.09
CA GLN A 115 -10.48 2.29 -1.97
C GLN A 115 -11.54 1.53 -2.78
N ARG A 116 -12.54 2.24 -3.31
CA ARG A 116 -13.48 1.65 -4.28
C ARG A 116 -12.73 1.27 -5.56
N THR A 117 -13.20 0.26 -6.27
CA THR A 117 -12.60 -0.22 -7.53
C THR A 117 -12.54 0.84 -8.62
N ASN A 118 -13.44 1.83 -8.58
CA ASN A 118 -13.49 2.97 -9.50
C ASN A 118 -12.82 4.24 -8.96
N PHE A 119 -12.20 4.19 -7.78
CA PHE A 119 -11.46 5.31 -7.23
C PHE A 119 -9.98 5.11 -7.49
N VAL A 120 -9.39 6.03 -8.26
CA VAL A 120 -7.99 5.94 -8.65
C VAL A 120 -7.15 6.72 -7.65
N THR A 121 -6.02 6.15 -7.23
CA THR A 121 -5.01 6.92 -6.50
C THR A 121 -4.59 8.12 -7.37
N PRO A 122 -4.67 9.36 -6.88
CA PRO A 122 -4.42 10.53 -7.70
C PRO A 122 -3.03 10.54 -8.34
N ALA A 123 -2.95 11.02 -9.58
CA ALA A 123 -1.74 11.04 -10.40
C ALA A 123 -0.75 12.15 -10.00
N PHE A 124 -0.34 12.16 -8.73
CA PHE A 124 0.71 13.03 -8.21
C PHE A 124 1.53 12.37 -7.10
N PRO A 125 2.76 12.84 -6.82
CA PRO A 125 3.66 12.25 -5.84
C PRO A 125 3.07 12.08 -4.43
N GLY A 126 3.50 11.03 -3.73
CA GLY A 126 3.00 10.61 -2.42
C GLY A 126 3.46 11.49 -1.26
N TYR A 127 4.70 11.99 -1.31
CA TYR A 127 5.29 12.79 -0.24
C TYR A 127 4.99 14.29 -0.42
N PHE A 128 4.32 14.98 0.50
CA PHE A 128 3.49 14.49 1.62
C PHE A 128 2.01 14.79 1.37
N SER A 129 1.11 14.34 2.25
CA SER A 129 -0.34 14.38 2.02
C SER A 129 -0.88 15.82 1.96
N GLY A 130 -1.50 16.20 0.84
CA GLY A 130 -2.17 17.51 0.72
C GLY A 130 -3.42 17.63 1.59
N HIS A 131 -4.15 16.54 1.85
CA HIS A 131 -5.26 16.60 2.80
C HIS A 131 -4.78 16.87 4.23
N SER A 132 -3.61 16.33 4.57
CA SER A 132 -3.00 16.53 5.89
C SER A 132 -2.46 17.95 6.07
N THR A 133 -2.15 18.69 4.99
CA THR A 133 -1.75 20.10 5.11
C THR A 133 -2.90 21.04 5.42
N PHE A 134 -4.15 20.58 5.26
CA PHE A 134 -5.36 21.35 5.56
C PHE A 134 -5.99 21.02 6.92
N SER A 135 -5.39 20.08 7.66
CA SER A 135 -5.87 19.58 8.96
C SER A 135 -4.93 20.04 10.07
#